data_AF-A0A0L9U423-F1
#
_entry.id   AF-A0A0L9U423-F1
#
_cell.length_a   1.000
_cell.length_b   1.000
_cell.length_c   1.000
_cell.angle_alpha   90.00
_cell.angle_beta   90.00
_cell.angle_gamma   90.00
#
_symmetry.space_group_name_H-M   'P 1'
#
loop_
_entity.id
_entity.type
_entity.pdbx_description
1 polymer ?
#
loop_
_entity_poly.entity_id
_entity_poly.type
_entity_poly.pdbx_seq_one_letter_code
_entity_poly.pdbx_strand_id
1 'polypeptide(L)'
;MEVCREMNIKGIDLWSAIQKIDNWQDVCFIDGIHLTNVGSKIVSKEILDVLKEANWEPSLYWKAIPSEFGEDSPYDVVEPDGKTTFNMSNLIFPDNDQWD
;
A
#
# COMPACT_ATOMS: atom_id res chain seq x y z
N MET A 1 2.04 -12.71 -18.05
CA MET A 1 3.04 -13.21 -17.07
C MET A 1 4.36 -13.68 -17.70
N GLU A 2 4.38 -14.20 -18.92
CA GLU A 2 5.60 -14.72 -19.57
C GLU A 2 6.76 -13.71 -19.63
N VAL A 3 6.52 -12.51 -20.18
CA VAL A 3 7.54 -11.43 -20.24
C VAL A 3 8.06 -11.06 -18.86
N CYS A 4 7.19 -10.98 -17.83
CA CYS A 4 7.62 -10.70 -16.47
C CYS A 4 8.60 -11.77 -15.95
N ARG A 5 8.31 -13.05 -16.23
CA ARG A 5 9.19 -14.17 -15.87
C ARG A 5 10.52 -14.12 -16.63
N GLU A 6 10.49 -13.83 -17.93
CA GLU A 6 11.70 -13.70 -18.76
C GLU A 6 12.61 -12.56 -18.27
N MET A 7 12.00 -11.44 -17.85
CA MET A 7 12.73 -10.29 -17.32
C MET A 7 13.05 -10.39 -15.83
N ASN A 8 12.64 -11.47 -15.16
CA ASN A 8 12.77 -11.66 -13.71
C ASN A 8 12.19 -10.47 -12.89
N ILE A 9 11.02 -9.99 -13.30
CA ILE A 9 10.27 -8.95 -12.59
C ILE A 9 8.96 -9.53 -12.02
N LYS A 10 8.49 -8.98 -10.90
CA LYS A 10 7.17 -9.32 -10.37
C LYS A 10 6.10 -8.75 -11.29
N GLY A 11 5.08 -9.56 -11.61
CA GLY A 11 3.92 -9.14 -12.39
C GLY A 11 2.63 -9.39 -11.62
N ILE A 12 1.62 -8.57 -11.87
CA ILE A 12 0.29 -8.68 -11.27
C ILE A 12 -0.69 -9.04 -12.38
N ASP A 13 -1.42 -10.14 -12.22
CA ASP A 13 -2.48 -10.55 -13.16
C ASP A 13 -3.81 -9.88 -12.79
N LEU A 14 -3.93 -8.60 -13.14
CA LEU A 14 -5.13 -7.80 -12.86
C LEU A 14 -6.37 -8.35 -13.58
N TRP A 15 -6.19 -8.98 -14.74
CA TRP A 15 -7.29 -9.58 -15.49
C TRP A 15 -7.97 -10.67 -14.66
N SER A 16 -7.19 -11.62 -14.14
CA SER A 16 -7.74 -12.66 -13.26
C SER A 16 -8.18 -12.12 -11.91
N ALA A 17 -7.48 -11.13 -11.34
CA ALA A 17 -7.84 -10.55 -10.04
C ALA A 17 -9.21 -9.86 -10.05
N ILE A 18 -9.49 -9.03 -11.06
CA ILE A 18 -10.76 -8.30 -11.19
C ILE A 18 -11.94 -9.26 -11.40
N GLN A 19 -11.74 -10.34 -12.14
CA GLN A 19 -12.78 -11.34 -12.42
C GLN A 19 -13.19 -12.22 -11.24
N LYS A 20 -12.49 -12.13 -10.09
CA LYS A 20 -12.92 -12.81 -8.85
C LYS A 20 -14.21 -12.21 -8.27
N ILE A 21 -14.62 -11.03 -8.75
CA ILE A 21 -15.85 -10.34 -8.32
C ILE A 21 -16.99 -10.67 -9.29
N ASP A 22 -18.16 -10.99 -8.73
CA ASP A 22 -19.38 -11.18 -9.53
C ASP A 22 -19.78 -9.87 -10.22
N ASN A 23 -20.19 -9.99 -11.48
CA ASN A 23 -20.53 -8.85 -12.33
C ASN A 23 -19.40 -7.79 -12.44
N TRP A 24 -18.14 -8.25 -12.44
CA TRP A 24 -16.95 -7.38 -12.44
C TRP A 24 -16.96 -6.30 -13.55
N GLN A 25 -17.58 -6.57 -14.71
CA GLN A 25 -17.64 -5.62 -15.82
C GLN A 25 -18.36 -4.33 -15.41
N ASP A 26 -19.53 -4.44 -14.78
CA ASP A 26 -20.31 -3.28 -14.35
C ASP A 26 -19.85 -2.73 -12.99
N VAL A 27 -19.34 -3.61 -12.11
CA VAL A 27 -18.97 -3.24 -10.74
C VAL A 27 -17.59 -2.60 -10.67
N CYS A 28 -16.62 -3.11 -11.44
CA CYS A 28 -15.22 -2.66 -11.36
C CYS A 28 -14.89 -1.53 -12.34
N PHE A 29 -15.70 -1.28 -13.36
CA PHE A 29 -15.45 -0.25 -14.36
C PHE A 29 -16.57 0.79 -14.44
N ILE A 30 -16.19 2.05 -14.65
CA ILE A 30 -17.10 3.19 -14.84
C ILE A 30 -17.65 3.19 -16.28
N ASP A 31 -16.75 3.00 -17.25
CA ASP A 31 -17.00 3.11 -18.68
C ASP A 31 -16.39 1.94 -19.48
N GLY A 32 -16.07 0.84 -18.78
CA GLY A 32 -15.32 -0.29 -19.32
C GLY A 32 -13.81 -0.13 -19.31
N ILE A 33 -13.26 1.03 -18.92
CA ILE A 33 -11.80 1.27 -18.84
C ILE A 33 -11.40 1.84 -17.48
N HIS A 34 -12.01 2.93 -17.04
CA HIS A 34 -11.70 3.56 -15.75
C HIS A 34 -12.27 2.73 -14.60
N LEU A 35 -11.47 2.52 -13.57
CA LEU A 35 -11.88 1.73 -12.42
C LEU A 35 -12.84 2.51 -11.52
N THR A 36 -13.85 1.82 -10.99
CA THR A 36 -14.62 2.30 -9.85
C THR A 36 -13.78 2.24 -8.57
N ASN A 37 -14.35 2.67 -7.44
CA ASN A 37 -13.73 2.45 -6.14
C ASN A 37 -13.54 0.95 -5.83
N VAL A 38 -14.44 0.07 -6.29
CA VAL A 38 -14.31 -1.38 -6.12
C VAL A 38 -13.15 -1.91 -6.94
N GLY A 39 -13.08 -1.56 -8.23
CA GLY A 39 -11.97 -1.95 -9.09
C GLY A 39 -10.61 -1.44 -8.58
N SER A 40 -10.56 -0.18 -8.15
CA SER A 40 -9.34 0.45 -7.61
C SER A 40 -8.86 -0.25 -6.34
N LYS A 41 -9.76 -0.67 -5.46
CA LYS A 41 -9.40 -1.43 -4.25
C LYS A 41 -8.74 -2.77 -4.56
N ILE A 42 -9.20 -3.47 -5.61
CA ILE A 42 -8.58 -4.74 -6.06
C ILE A 42 -7.16 -4.47 -6.53
N VAL A 43 -6.96 -3.46 -7.38
CA VAL A 43 -5.63 -3.10 -7.89
C VAL A 43 -4.69 -2.71 -6.75
N SER A 44 -5.11 -1.84 -5.85
CA SER A 44 -4.30 -1.43 -4.70
C SER A 44 -3.92 -2.63 -3.83
N LYS A 45 -4.86 -3.54 -3.58
CA LYS A 45 -4.59 -4.77 -2.81
C LYS A 45 -3.51 -5.63 -3.46
N GLU A 46 -3.65 -5.93 -4.75
CA GLU A 46 -2.68 -6.79 -5.45
C GLU A 46 -1.29 -6.13 -5.52
N ILE A 47 -1.21 -4.80 -5.61
CA ILE A 47 0.06 -4.06 -5.51
C ILE A 47 0.67 -4.24 -4.11
N LEU A 48 -0.10 -3.99 -3.05
CA LEU A 48 0.39 -4.09 -1.67
C LEU A 48 0.86 -5.50 -1.33
N ASP A 49 0.11 -6.53 -1.75
CA ASP A 49 0.46 -7.92 -1.55
C ASP A 49 1.82 -8.23 -2.20
N VAL A 50 2.06 -7.76 -3.44
CA VAL A 50 3.37 -7.90 -4.10
C VAL A 50 4.49 -7.15 -3.37
N LEU A 51 4.25 -5.91 -2.93
CA LEU A 51 5.25 -5.13 -2.20
C LEU A 51 5.62 -5.80 -0.86
N LYS A 52 4.64 -6.37 -0.17
CA LYS A 52 4.78 -7.05 1.12
C LYS A 52 5.50 -8.40 1.00
N GLU A 53 5.20 -9.17 -0.05
CA GLU A 53 5.79 -10.50 -0.28
C GLU A 53 7.13 -10.47 -1.02
N ALA A 54 7.48 -9.34 -1.63
CA ALA A 54 8.76 -9.21 -2.30
C ALA A 54 9.91 -9.10 -1.31
N ASN A 55 10.85 -10.05 -1.39
CA ASN A 55 12.11 -10.02 -0.65
C ASN A 55 13.14 -9.08 -1.32
N TRP A 56 12.74 -7.84 -1.61
CA TRP A 56 13.62 -6.82 -2.17
C TRP A 56 14.41 -6.12 -1.08
N GLU A 57 15.66 -5.76 -1.38
CA GLU A 57 16.50 -4.94 -0.52
C GLU A 57 16.97 -3.70 -1.31
N PRO A 58 16.56 -2.48 -0.91
CA PRO A 58 15.64 -2.17 0.19
C PRO A 58 14.20 -2.63 -0.11
N SER A 59 13.43 -2.92 0.96
CA SER A 59 12.00 -3.24 0.83
C SER A 59 11.20 -2.02 0.36
N LEU A 60 10.21 -2.25 -0.50
CA LEU A 60 9.23 -1.24 -0.89
C LEU A 60 7.91 -1.38 -0.10
N TYR A 61 7.83 -2.32 0.85
CA TYR A 61 6.70 -2.43 1.74
C TYR A 61 6.75 -1.30 2.76
N TRP A 62 5.75 -0.43 2.76
CA TRP A 62 5.74 0.82 3.52
C TRP A 62 5.99 0.65 5.03
N LYS A 63 5.57 -0.45 5.66
CA LYS A 63 5.87 -0.72 7.09
C LYS A 63 7.32 -1.09 7.37
N ALA A 64 8.07 -1.52 6.35
CA ALA A 64 9.48 -1.85 6.44
C ALA A 64 10.38 -0.66 6.05
N ILE A 65 9.82 0.39 5.43
CA ILE A 65 10.57 1.59 5.06
C ILE A 65 10.65 2.51 6.29
N PRO A 66 11.86 2.94 6.71
CA PRO A 66 11.99 3.89 7.81
C PRO A 66 11.44 5.26 7.39
N SER A 67 10.87 5.99 8.35
CA SER A 67 10.45 7.37 8.16
C SER A 67 11.65 8.23 7.72
N GLU A 68 11.47 9.02 6.65
CA GLU A 68 12.53 9.87 6.10
C GLU A 68 13.03 10.91 7.12
N PHE A 69 12.11 11.42 7.96
CA PHE A 69 12.37 12.37 9.04
C PHE A 69 11.96 11.74 10.38
N GLY A 70 12.64 10.65 10.75
CA GLY A 70 12.39 9.85 11.94
C GLY A 70 13.03 10.40 13.23
N GLU A 71 13.83 11.45 13.13
CA GLU A 71 14.52 12.10 14.24
C GLU A 71 13.59 12.94 15.11
N ASP A 72 13.99 13.17 16.36
CA ASP A 72 13.27 14.06 17.27
C ASP A 72 13.32 15.50 16.78
N SER A 73 12.20 16.19 16.95
CA SER A 73 11.98 17.56 16.50
C SER A 73 11.57 18.45 17.67
N PRO A 74 12.00 19.72 17.71
CA PRO A 74 11.46 20.70 18.67
C PRO A 74 9.95 20.97 18.46
N TYR A 75 9.37 20.48 17.37
CA TYR A 75 7.95 20.55 17.06
C TYR A 75 7.19 19.25 17.40
N ASP A 76 7.85 18.27 18.02
CA ASP A 76 7.18 17.06 18.50
C ASP A 76 6.14 17.38 19.57
N VAL A 77 5.15 16.50 19.69
CA VAL A 77 4.06 16.68 20.66
C VAL A 77 4.61 16.56 22.06
N VAL A 78 4.36 17.57 22.90
CA VAL A 78 4.77 17.55 24.31
C VAL A 78 3.83 16.63 25.09
N GLU A 79 4.40 15.70 25.85
CA GLU A 79 3.65 14.80 26.71
C GLU A 79 3.02 15.52 27.91
N PRO A 80 2.04 14.91 28.61
CA PRO A 80 1.37 15.53 29.77
C PRO A 80 2.30 15.96 30.91
N ASP A 81 3.52 15.43 30.97
CA ASP A 81 4.53 15.81 31.98
C ASP A 81 5.20 17.17 31.70
N GLY A 82 4.98 17.74 30.51
CA GLY A 82 5.54 19.01 30.06
C GLY A 82 7.06 19.00 29.81
N LYS A 83 7.69 17.82 29.79
CA LYS A 83 9.15 17.66 29.72
C LYS A 83 9.58 16.75 28.57
N THR A 84 8.82 15.69 28.31
CA THR A 84 9.12 14.72 27.26
C THR A 84 8.33 15.04 26.00
N THR A 85 8.86 14.60 24.86
CA THR A 85 8.25 14.76 23.55
C THR A 85 7.96 13.39 22.95
N PHE A 86 6.84 13.29 22.24
CA PHE A 86 6.42 12.11 21.52
C PHE A 86 6.62 12.33 20.02
N ASN A 87 7.63 11.63 19.49
CA ASN A 87 7.92 11.63 18.05
C ASN A 87 6.84 10.85 17.29
N MET A 88 6.13 11.54 16.40
CA MET A 88 5.02 10.96 15.63
C MET A 88 5.42 10.46 14.24
N SER A 89 6.72 10.47 13.88
CA SER A 89 7.17 10.11 12.53
C SER A 89 6.73 8.71 12.10
N ASN A 90 6.72 7.75 13.03
CA ASN A 90 6.32 6.37 12.77
C ASN A 90 4.84 6.11 13.10
N LEU A 91 4.06 7.14 13.44
CA LEU A 91 2.64 6.98 13.72
C LEU A 91 1.87 6.80 12.41
N ILE A 92 1.07 5.74 12.34
CA ILE A 92 0.25 5.41 11.18
C ILE A 92 -1.15 5.92 11.47
N PHE A 93 -1.61 6.97 10.78
CA PHE A 93 -2.94 7.56 11.01
C PHE A 93 -3.65 7.87 9.68
N PRO A 94 -4.94 7.49 9.51
CA PRO A 94 -5.77 6.68 10.42
C PRO A 94 -5.29 5.24 10.57
N ASP A 95 -5.76 4.52 11.61
CA ASP A 95 -5.53 3.07 11.77
C ASP A 95 -5.84 2.37 10.45
N ASN A 96 -4.78 1.89 9.80
CA ASN A 96 -4.74 1.76 8.34
C ASN A 96 -5.10 0.35 7.89
N ASP A 97 -6.15 -0.24 8.47
CA ASP A 97 -6.70 -1.57 8.12
C ASP A 97 -6.95 -1.73 6.61
N GLN A 98 -7.07 -0.63 5.87
CA GLN A 98 -7.26 -0.62 4.42
C GLN A 98 -6.00 -0.92 3.60
N TRP A 99 -4.81 -0.84 4.19
CA TRP A 99 -3.52 -1.01 3.53
C TRP A 99 -2.69 -2.19 4.11
N ASP A 100 -3.34 -3.04 4.91
CA ASP A 100 -2.76 -4.23 5.54
C ASP A 100 -3.15 -5.57 4.90
#